data_AF-A0A0C3SFY7-F1
#
_entry.id   AF-A0A0C3SFY7-F1
#
_cell.length_a   1.000
_cell.length_b   1.000
_cell.length_c   1.000
_cell.angle_alpha   90.00
_cell.angle_beta   90.00
_cell.angle_gamma   90.00
#
_symmetry.space_group_name_H-M   'P 1'
#
loop_
_entity.id
_entity.type
_entity.pdbx_description
1 polymer ?
#
loop_
_entity_poly.entity_id
_entity_poly.type
_entity_poly.pdbx_seq_one_letter_code
_entity_poly.pdbx_strand_id
1 'polypeptide(L)'
;TLARINDYANDVEMLPANVGATLYLILDTNVLIDNLKVIRAFSEDVEKANLPWPLKIIVPSVTLSELDGLKNSHKNSWFARTASTMLLEKVKEKKSIKVQARSETLGTKPKNHEEMRTADIAIWDCSQYFKSKPGAEVVLLSNDKNLCIVHENDEPVIPTVSPGKRAWSSYDLAKQLFGAHADLSRFRRSDNTPRYRPARSESSRHLAQTEGPRADDDGGDGMDIDDDDAGAGPVIESWVPSHALDGLHLQVIDHFSSVLKQLADRVRHEAGDAGPPARSQYAPEYRRKAFAAWTVRDCMTYLGTKKTIKEGQPPLQTFLLRRNEDRGWRRGQDWPHQAWLNCLDVLTDIAIAFEDNLLFSSLHDLSWQVDDVFNMPMRPTGI
;
A
#
# COMPACT_ATOMS: atom_id res chain seq x y z
N THR A 1 -7.42 -6.46 -13.30
CA THR A 1 -7.52 -5.71 -12.02
C THR A 1 -8.25 -4.41 -12.20
N LEU A 2 -7.89 -3.60 -13.21
CA LEU A 2 -8.54 -2.33 -13.55
C LEU A 2 -10.06 -2.40 -13.79
N ALA A 3 -10.53 -3.37 -14.58
CA ALA A 3 -11.96 -3.56 -14.82
C ALA A 3 -12.74 -3.68 -13.49
N ARG A 4 -12.24 -4.53 -12.57
CA ARG A 4 -12.83 -4.67 -11.24
C ARG A 4 -12.83 -3.37 -10.45
N ILE A 5 -11.71 -2.62 -10.46
CA ILE A 5 -11.62 -1.33 -9.76
C ILE A 5 -12.63 -0.32 -10.34
N ASN A 6 -12.73 -0.24 -11.66
CA ASN A 6 -13.69 0.64 -12.34
C ASN A 6 -15.14 0.21 -12.07
N ASP A 7 -15.43 -1.08 -11.99
CA ASP A 7 -16.75 -1.58 -11.64
C ASP A 7 -17.16 -1.13 -10.23
N TYR A 8 -16.22 -1.16 -9.26
CA TYR A 8 -16.47 -0.61 -7.92
C TYR A 8 -16.61 0.92 -7.91
N ALA A 9 -15.89 1.63 -8.80
CA ALA A 9 -15.97 3.10 -8.88
C ALA A 9 -17.32 3.60 -9.45
N ASN A 10 -17.96 2.80 -10.32
CA ASN A 10 -19.24 3.16 -10.94
C ASN A 10 -20.46 2.75 -10.09
N ASP A 11 -20.25 2.07 -8.96
CA ASP A 11 -21.33 1.73 -8.03
C ASP A 11 -21.73 2.98 -7.23
N VAL A 12 -22.95 3.47 -7.45
CA VAL A 12 -23.40 4.79 -7.00
C VAL A 12 -23.58 4.82 -5.47
N GLU A 13 -22.66 5.47 -4.77
CA GLU A 13 -22.86 5.78 -3.34
C GLU A 13 -23.78 6.98 -3.17
N MET A 14 -24.93 6.74 -2.55
CA MET A 14 -25.79 7.78 -1.97
C MET A 14 -25.06 8.37 -0.76
N LEU A 15 -24.41 9.52 -0.93
CA LEU A 15 -23.83 10.25 0.21
C LEU A 15 -24.96 10.71 1.14
N PRO A 16 -24.90 10.44 2.46
CA PRO A 16 -25.87 11.00 3.39
C PRO A 16 -25.78 12.52 3.34
N ALA A 17 -26.94 13.18 3.28
CA ALA A 17 -27.11 14.63 3.19
C ALA A 17 -26.72 15.36 4.50
N ASN A 18 -25.55 15.06 5.08
CA ASN A 18 -25.03 15.80 6.22
C ASN A 18 -24.17 16.96 5.74
N VAL A 19 -24.69 18.15 6.02
CA VAL A 19 -24.23 19.49 5.66
C VAL A 19 -22.97 19.86 6.45
N GLY A 20 -21.85 19.20 6.15
CA GLY A 20 -20.53 19.52 6.67
C GLY A 20 -19.51 19.63 5.54
N ALA A 21 -18.49 20.48 5.70
CA ALA A 21 -17.44 20.60 4.70
C ALA A 21 -16.71 19.26 4.55
N THR A 22 -16.60 18.75 3.32
CA THR A 22 -15.90 17.48 3.02
C THR A 22 -14.53 17.77 2.44
N LEU A 23 -13.49 17.13 2.97
CA LEU A 23 -12.13 17.27 2.45
C LEU A 23 -11.80 16.11 1.49
N TYR A 24 -11.45 16.44 0.26
CA TYR A 24 -10.98 15.51 -0.75
C TYR A 24 -9.47 15.63 -0.94
N LEU A 25 -8.75 14.52 -0.79
CA LEU A 25 -7.32 14.42 -1.07
C LEU A 25 -7.12 13.71 -2.41
N ILE A 26 -6.72 14.44 -3.44
CA ILE A 26 -6.49 13.88 -4.79
C ILE A 26 -5.08 13.34 -4.90
N LEU A 27 -4.91 12.09 -5.33
CA LEU A 27 -3.60 11.45 -5.45
C LEU A 27 -3.02 11.54 -6.87
N ASP A 28 -1.72 11.80 -6.95
CA ASP A 28 -0.92 11.58 -8.17
C ASP A 28 -0.35 10.14 -8.23
N THR A 29 -0.07 9.65 -9.44
CA THR A 29 0.56 8.36 -9.72
C THR A 29 1.93 8.24 -9.08
N ASN A 30 2.76 9.29 -9.14
CA ASN A 30 4.10 9.25 -8.56
C ASN A 30 4.05 9.05 -7.04
N VAL A 31 3.05 9.63 -6.37
CA VAL A 31 2.85 9.44 -4.94
C VAL A 31 2.41 8.01 -4.64
N LEU A 32 1.56 7.42 -5.46
CA LEU A 32 1.16 6.01 -5.30
C LEU A 32 2.34 5.05 -5.53
N ILE A 33 3.27 5.37 -6.43
CA ILE A 33 4.48 4.56 -6.63
C ILE A 33 5.47 4.74 -5.48
N ASP A 34 5.71 5.98 -5.05
CA ASP A 34 6.80 6.32 -4.13
C ASP A 34 6.40 6.27 -2.64
N ASN A 35 5.11 6.46 -2.34
CA ASN A 35 4.59 6.67 -0.98
C ASN A 35 3.38 5.78 -0.64
N LEU A 36 3.16 4.68 -1.38
CA LEU A 36 2.01 3.79 -1.19
C LEU A 36 1.73 3.40 0.27
N LYS A 37 2.79 3.06 1.02
CA LYS A 37 2.68 2.63 2.41
C LYS A 37 2.16 3.75 3.31
N VAL A 38 2.63 4.98 3.10
CA VAL A 38 2.17 6.17 3.82
C VAL A 38 0.70 6.43 3.52
N ILE A 39 0.28 6.30 2.25
CA ILE A 39 -1.13 6.45 1.87
C ILE A 39 -2.00 5.37 2.51
N ARG A 40 -1.54 4.12 2.54
CA ARG A 40 -2.25 3.02 3.25
C ARG A 40 -2.34 3.31 4.75
N ALA A 41 -1.24 3.74 5.36
CA ALA A 41 -1.19 4.03 6.78
C ALA A 41 -2.11 5.20 7.14
N PHE A 42 -2.03 6.28 6.36
CA PHE A 42 -2.89 7.44 6.49
C PHE A 42 -4.37 7.10 6.32
N SER A 43 -4.73 6.26 5.36
CA SER A 43 -6.13 5.86 5.17
C SER A 43 -6.68 5.08 6.35
N GLU A 44 -5.89 4.17 6.92
CA GLU A 44 -6.24 3.44 8.15
C GLU A 44 -6.30 4.34 9.39
N ASP A 45 -5.42 5.34 9.48
CA ASP A 45 -5.38 6.28 10.60
C ASP A 45 -6.58 7.24 10.53
N VAL A 46 -6.94 7.71 9.33
CA VAL A 46 -8.16 8.50 9.08
C VAL A 46 -9.43 7.71 9.45
N GLU A 47 -9.48 6.41 9.16
CA GLU A 47 -10.63 5.56 9.52
C GLU A 47 -10.80 5.36 11.03
N LYS A 48 -9.71 5.47 11.79
CA LYS A 48 -9.70 5.35 13.25
C LYS A 48 -9.82 6.69 13.94
N ALA A 49 -9.36 7.75 13.29
CA ALA A 49 -9.48 9.11 13.77
C ALA A 49 -10.93 9.55 13.61
N ASN A 50 -11.58 9.89 14.72
CA ASN A 50 -12.89 10.53 14.70
C ASN A 50 -12.72 12.00 14.29
N LEU A 51 -12.36 12.22 13.02
CA LEU A 51 -12.16 13.55 12.48
C LEU A 51 -13.49 14.33 12.50
N PRO A 52 -13.46 15.63 12.81
CA PRO A 52 -14.67 16.44 12.86
C PRO A 52 -15.28 16.69 11.47
N TRP A 53 -14.51 16.47 10.39
CA TRP A 53 -14.97 16.52 9.00
C TRP A 53 -14.72 15.18 8.28
N PRO A 54 -15.56 14.80 7.31
CA PRO A 54 -15.32 13.65 6.47
C PRO A 54 -14.14 13.91 5.52
N LEU A 55 -13.16 13.00 5.52
CA LEU A 55 -12.06 12.97 4.55
C LEU A 55 -12.27 11.82 3.56
N LYS A 56 -12.08 12.09 2.27
CA LYS A 56 -12.05 11.08 1.20
C LYS A 56 -10.79 11.22 0.36
N ILE A 57 -10.04 10.14 0.23
CA ILE A 57 -8.87 10.05 -0.64
C ILE A 57 -9.36 9.63 -2.03
N ILE A 58 -9.18 10.48 -3.02
CA ILE A 58 -9.62 10.25 -4.40
C ILE A 58 -8.41 9.85 -5.25
N VAL A 59 -8.56 8.73 -5.95
CA VAL A 59 -7.63 8.29 -6.99
C VAL A 59 -8.23 8.67 -8.35
N PRO A 60 -7.61 9.60 -9.10
CA PRO A 60 -8.03 9.92 -10.46
C PRO A 60 -8.06 8.68 -11.35
N SER A 61 -9.00 8.64 -12.30
CA SER A 61 -9.13 7.53 -13.24
C SER A 61 -7.91 7.40 -14.16
N VAL A 62 -7.26 8.52 -14.51
CA VAL A 62 -6.04 8.56 -15.30
C VAL A 62 -4.87 7.89 -14.58
N THR A 63 -4.76 8.09 -13.28
CA THR A 63 -3.72 7.47 -12.43
C THR A 63 -3.79 5.94 -12.48
N LEU A 64 -4.98 5.36 -12.58
CA LEU A 64 -5.10 3.91 -12.76
C LEU A 64 -4.63 3.46 -14.15
N SER A 65 -4.89 4.25 -15.19
CA SER A 65 -4.40 3.96 -16.54
C SER A 65 -2.88 4.03 -16.61
N GLU A 66 -2.27 5.01 -15.92
CA GLU A 66 -0.81 5.13 -15.82
C GLU A 66 -0.18 3.97 -15.05
N LEU A 67 -0.76 3.59 -13.90
CA LEU A 67 -0.32 2.42 -13.16
C LEU A 67 -0.37 1.16 -14.03
N ASP A 68 -1.39 1.01 -14.87
CA ASP A 68 -1.48 -0.12 -15.81
C ASP A 68 -0.42 -0.06 -16.90
N GLY A 69 -0.10 1.13 -17.44
CA GLY A 69 1.01 1.31 -18.36
C GLY A 69 2.37 0.96 -17.74
N LEU A 70 2.58 1.34 -16.48
CA LEU A 70 3.81 1.07 -15.74
C LEU A 70 4.03 -0.42 -15.42
N LYS A 71 3.01 -1.26 -15.49
CA LYS A 71 3.14 -2.72 -15.30
C LYS A 71 4.02 -3.39 -16.35
N ASN A 72 4.16 -2.76 -17.52
CA ASN A 72 5.02 -3.24 -18.60
C ASN A 72 6.45 -2.69 -18.50
N SER A 73 6.73 -1.80 -17.54
CA SER A 73 8.06 -1.21 -17.34
C SER A 73 8.88 -2.03 -16.35
N HIS A 74 10.06 -2.51 -16.76
CA HIS A 74 10.94 -3.35 -15.91
C HIS A 74 11.27 -2.74 -14.52
N LYS A 75 11.37 -1.41 -14.40
CA LYS A 75 11.78 -0.75 -13.15
C LYS A 75 10.64 -0.53 -12.17
N ASN A 76 9.43 -0.32 -12.68
CA ASN A 76 8.29 0.12 -11.88
C ASN A 76 7.17 -0.93 -11.81
N SER A 77 7.28 -2.04 -12.55
CA SER A 77 6.25 -3.04 -12.68
C SER A 77 5.80 -3.61 -11.33
N TRP A 78 6.76 -3.98 -10.47
CA TRP A 78 6.52 -4.47 -9.11
C TRP A 78 5.74 -3.45 -8.26
N PHE A 79 6.18 -2.19 -8.26
CA PHE A 79 5.54 -1.11 -7.49
C PHE A 79 4.14 -0.79 -8.00
N ALA A 80 3.95 -0.74 -9.32
CA ALA A 80 2.66 -0.48 -9.95
C ALA A 80 1.64 -1.61 -9.69
N ARG A 81 2.09 -2.87 -9.69
CA ARG A 81 1.25 -4.02 -9.32
C ARG A 81 0.89 -4.01 -7.83
N THR A 82 1.85 -3.70 -6.96
CA THR A 82 1.62 -3.58 -5.52
C THR A 82 0.61 -2.45 -5.22
N ALA A 83 0.78 -1.29 -5.86
CA ALA A 83 -0.14 -0.16 -5.76
C ALA A 83 -1.55 -0.52 -6.22
N SER A 84 -1.68 -1.14 -7.40
CA SER A 84 -2.98 -1.60 -7.93
C SER A 84 -3.69 -2.57 -6.98
N THR A 85 -2.94 -3.46 -6.34
CA THR A 85 -3.48 -4.47 -5.42
C THR A 85 -3.96 -3.83 -4.13
N MET A 86 -3.20 -2.88 -3.56
CA MET A 86 -3.61 -2.09 -2.41
C MET A 86 -4.87 -1.28 -2.70
N LEU A 87 -4.91 -0.59 -3.84
CA LEU A 87 -6.06 0.22 -4.21
C LEU A 87 -7.32 -0.62 -4.37
N LEU A 88 -7.23 -1.79 -5.02
CA LEU A 88 -8.38 -2.70 -5.14
C LEU A 88 -8.88 -3.17 -3.77
N GLU A 89 -7.97 -3.52 -2.84
CA GLU A 89 -8.31 -3.91 -1.48
C GLU A 89 -9.07 -2.78 -0.77
N LYS A 90 -8.53 -1.56 -0.78
CA LYS A 90 -9.12 -0.40 -0.08
C LYS A 90 -10.40 0.13 -0.70
N VAL A 91 -10.52 0.10 -2.03
CA VAL A 91 -11.75 0.52 -2.71
C VAL A 91 -12.91 -0.44 -2.41
N LYS A 92 -12.64 -1.75 -2.28
CA LYS A 92 -13.66 -2.74 -1.87
C LYS A 92 -14.21 -2.49 -0.46
N GLU A 93 -13.40 -1.93 0.44
CA GLU A 93 -13.84 -1.59 1.78
C GLU A 93 -14.84 -0.42 1.80
N LYS A 94 -14.86 0.42 0.74
CA LYS A 94 -15.76 1.58 0.59
C LYS A 94 -15.71 2.57 1.78
N LYS A 95 -14.52 2.76 2.35
CA LYS A 95 -14.29 3.62 3.53
C LYS A 95 -13.65 4.95 3.17
N SER A 96 -12.32 5.04 3.23
CA SER A 96 -11.54 6.26 3.11
C SER A 96 -11.04 6.53 1.69
N ILE A 97 -10.75 5.48 0.91
CA ILE A 97 -10.25 5.58 -0.47
C ILE A 97 -11.36 5.33 -1.47
N LYS A 98 -11.46 6.20 -2.47
CA LYS A 98 -12.37 6.10 -3.61
C LYS A 98 -11.63 6.32 -4.92
N VAL A 99 -12.03 5.60 -5.96
CA VAL A 99 -11.60 5.88 -7.34
C VAL A 99 -12.62 6.79 -8.01
N GLN A 100 -12.14 7.78 -8.77
CA GLN A 100 -12.97 8.67 -9.56
C GLN A 100 -13.86 7.88 -10.52
N ALA A 101 -15.18 8.04 -10.43
CA ALA A 101 -16.10 7.43 -11.37
C ALA A 101 -16.04 8.14 -12.74
N ARG A 102 -16.48 7.47 -13.81
CA ARG A 102 -16.46 8.06 -15.17
C ARG A 102 -17.32 9.31 -15.31
N SER A 103 -18.36 9.44 -14.49
CA SER A 103 -19.24 10.62 -14.44
C SER A 103 -18.69 11.77 -13.59
N GLU A 104 -17.59 11.53 -12.86
CA GLU A 104 -16.99 12.50 -11.94
C GLU A 104 -15.88 13.31 -12.61
N THR A 105 -16.19 13.92 -13.75
CA THR A 105 -15.27 14.69 -14.59
C THR A 105 -15.99 15.93 -15.14
N LEU A 106 -15.27 17.02 -15.37
CA LEU A 106 -15.79 18.18 -16.10
C LEU A 106 -15.63 18.03 -17.62
N GLY A 107 -14.93 16.98 -18.07
CA GLY A 107 -14.72 16.69 -19.49
C GLY A 107 -13.73 17.65 -20.15
N THR A 108 -12.78 18.19 -19.38
CA THR A 108 -11.73 19.09 -19.90
C THR A 108 -10.91 18.36 -20.95
N LYS A 109 -10.90 18.90 -22.18
CA LYS A 109 -10.13 18.32 -23.29
C LYS A 109 -8.79 19.02 -23.40
N PRO A 110 -7.68 18.27 -23.55
CA PRO A 110 -6.39 18.86 -23.84
C PRO A 110 -6.45 19.61 -25.17
N LYS A 111 -5.80 20.76 -25.26
CA LYS A 111 -5.61 21.44 -26.54
C LYS A 111 -4.57 20.67 -27.36
N ASN A 112 -4.55 20.84 -28.69
CA ASN A 112 -3.64 20.10 -29.59
C ASN A 112 -2.14 20.21 -29.23
N HIS A 113 -1.71 21.25 -28.51
CA HIS A 113 -0.32 21.42 -28.07
C HIS A 113 -0.03 20.84 -26.68
N GLU A 114 -1.05 20.35 -25.99
CA GLU A 114 -1.00 19.84 -24.61
C GLU A 114 -1.16 18.31 -24.56
N GLU A 115 -1.11 17.61 -25.70
CA GLU A 115 -1.26 16.15 -25.76
C GLU A 115 -0.27 15.41 -24.84
N MET A 116 0.95 15.93 -24.68
CA MET A 116 1.95 15.40 -23.75
C MET A 116 1.60 15.57 -22.27
N ARG A 117 0.64 16.44 -21.93
CA ARG A 117 0.17 16.75 -20.57
C ARG A 117 -1.25 16.24 -20.31
N THR A 118 -1.74 15.32 -21.14
CA THR A 118 -3.11 14.79 -21.03
C THR A 118 -3.38 14.20 -19.64
N ALA A 119 -2.39 13.58 -19.01
CA ALA A 119 -2.53 13.05 -17.65
C ALA A 119 -2.66 14.13 -16.59
N ASP A 120 -1.76 15.12 -16.59
CA ASP A 120 -1.82 16.28 -15.70
C ASP A 120 -3.17 17.00 -15.80
N ILE A 121 -3.66 17.20 -17.02
CA ILE A 121 -4.95 17.85 -17.30
C ILE A 121 -6.11 17.02 -16.73
N ALA A 122 -6.06 15.69 -16.84
CA ALA A 122 -7.08 14.83 -16.27
C ALA A 122 -7.07 14.81 -14.73
N ILE A 123 -5.89 14.91 -14.09
CA ILE A 123 -5.79 15.06 -12.63
C ILE A 123 -6.35 16.43 -12.19
N TRP A 124 -6.06 17.48 -12.94
CA TRP A 124 -6.60 18.81 -12.68
C TRP A 124 -8.12 18.86 -12.85
N ASP A 125 -8.66 18.28 -13.93
CA ASP A 125 -10.11 18.13 -14.16
C ASP A 125 -10.81 17.39 -13.01
N CYS A 126 -10.20 16.30 -12.52
CA CYS A 126 -10.68 15.58 -11.34
C CYS A 126 -10.75 16.51 -10.12
N SER A 127 -9.67 17.26 -9.86
CA SER A 127 -9.58 18.17 -8.71
C SER A 127 -10.63 19.27 -8.78
N GLN A 128 -10.84 19.87 -9.97
CA GLN A 128 -11.88 20.86 -10.20
C GLN A 128 -13.30 20.29 -10.03
N TYR A 129 -13.55 19.08 -10.54
CA TYR A 129 -14.84 18.42 -10.38
C TYR A 129 -15.22 18.31 -8.90
N PHE A 130 -14.31 17.82 -8.05
CA PHE A 130 -14.59 17.71 -6.62
C PHE A 130 -14.67 19.09 -5.93
N LYS A 131 -13.91 20.09 -6.38
CA LYS A 131 -13.96 21.46 -5.82
C LYS A 131 -15.28 22.15 -6.15
N SER A 132 -15.92 21.80 -7.25
CA SER A 132 -17.24 22.32 -7.63
C SER A 132 -18.39 21.83 -6.73
N LYS A 133 -18.16 20.79 -5.91
CA LYS A 133 -19.18 20.25 -5.01
C LYS A 133 -19.42 21.21 -3.82
N PRO A 134 -20.68 21.46 -3.42
CA PRO A 134 -20.97 22.34 -2.29
C PRO A 134 -20.28 21.90 -1.01
N GLY A 135 -19.55 22.82 -0.37
CA GLY A 135 -18.81 22.54 0.88
C GLY A 135 -17.58 21.64 0.69
N ALA A 136 -17.12 21.42 -0.52
CA ALA A 136 -15.92 20.63 -0.77
C ALA A 136 -14.64 21.46 -0.64
N GLU A 137 -13.72 20.96 0.18
CA GLU A 137 -12.32 21.35 0.15
C GLU A 137 -11.53 20.28 -0.58
N VAL A 138 -10.58 20.71 -1.41
CA VAL A 138 -9.78 19.81 -2.25
C VAL A 138 -8.33 20.15 -2.04
N VAL A 139 -7.50 19.12 -1.84
CA VAL A 139 -6.05 19.23 -1.77
C VAL A 139 -5.45 18.23 -2.74
N LEU A 140 -4.51 18.67 -3.58
CA LEU A 140 -3.73 17.79 -4.42
C LEU A 140 -2.52 17.26 -3.65
N LEU A 141 -2.26 15.97 -3.73
CA LEU A 141 -1.04 15.35 -3.23
C LEU A 141 -0.16 14.92 -4.42
N SER A 142 0.90 15.69 -4.68
CA SER A 142 1.83 15.45 -5.79
C SER A 142 3.27 15.86 -5.45
N ASN A 143 4.24 15.16 -6.08
CA ASN A 143 5.65 15.54 -6.08
C ASN A 143 6.07 16.25 -7.37
N ASP A 144 5.18 16.33 -8.37
CA ASP A 144 5.48 17.03 -9.62
C ASP A 144 5.28 18.53 -9.44
N LYS A 145 6.39 19.28 -9.51
CA LYS A 145 6.38 20.73 -9.36
C LYS A 145 5.54 21.42 -10.43
N ASN A 146 5.55 20.91 -11.66
CA ASN A 146 4.77 21.52 -12.74
C ASN A 146 3.28 21.35 -12.47
N LEU A 147 2.86 20.16 -12.02
CA LEU A 147 1.47 19.91 -11.64
C LEU A 147 1.06 20.77 -10.45
N CYS A 148 1.91 20.90 -9.43
CA CYS A 148 1.64 21.74 -8.27
C CYS A 148 1.47 23.22 -8.65
N ILE A 149 2.39 23.77 -9.45
CA ILE A 149 2.36 25.15 -9.92
C ILE A 149 1.05 25.46 -10.65
N VAL A 150 0.57 24.52 -11.48
CA VAL A 150 -0.71 24.68 -12.21
C VAL A 150 -1.88 24.75 -11.25
N HIS A 151 -1.94 23.86 -10.26
CA HIS A 151 -3.03 23.84 -9.27
C HIS A 151 -3.05 25.07 -8.36
N GLU A 152 -1.88 25.65 -8.08
CA GLU A 152 -1.75 26.82 -7.20
C GLU A 152 -2.02 28.15 -7.91
N ASN A 153 -1.86 28.22 -9.24
CA ASN A 153 -1.97 29.47 -10.00
C ASN A 153 -3.24 29.57 -10.86
N ASP A 154 -3.82 28.44 -11.29
CA ASP A 154 -5.02 28.45 -12.11
C ASP A 154 -6.29 28.50 -11.23
N GLU A 155 -7.35 29.15 -11.72
CA GLU A 155 -8.63 29.21 -10.99
C GLU A 155 -9.50 27.96 -11.28
N PRO A 156 -10.13 27.36 -10.24
CA PRO A 156 -9.99 27.68 -8.82
C PRO A 156 -8.65 27.20 -8.25
N VAL A 157 -8.07 27.97 -7.34
CA VAL A 157 -6.82 27.62 -6.66
C VAL A 157 -7.04 26.39 -5.78
N ILE A 158 -6.23 25.35 -6.00
CA ILE A 158 -6.27 24.09 -5.27
C ILE A 158 -4.95 23.96 -4.49
N PRO A 159 -4.98 23.97 -3.14
CA PRO A 159 -3.80 23.76 -2.32
C PRO A 159 -3.12 22.44 -2.65
N THR A 160 -1.79 22.44 -2.60
CA THR A 160 -1.00 21.24 -2.87
C THR A 160 -0.18 20.84 -1.64
N VAL A 161 -0.02 19.54 -1.48
CA VAL A 161 0.86 18.92 -0.50
C VAL A 161 1.85 18.09 -1.29
N SER A 162 3.13 18.20 -0.93
CA SER A 162 4.18 17.37 -1.52
C SER A 162 4.79 16.48 -0.45
N PRO A 163 4.92 15.16 -0.72
CA PRO A 163 5.74 14.30 0.11
C PRO A 163 7.13 14.89 0.36
N GLY A 164 7.57 14.86 1.62
CA GLY A 164 8.92 15.26 1.96
C GLY A 164 9.97 14.43 1.20
N LYS A 165 11.13 15.04 0.90
CA LYS A 165 12.26 14.32 0.28
C LYS A 165 12.86 13.21 1.16
N ARG A 166 12.51 13.15 2.44
CA ARG A 166 12.98 12.19 3.46
C ARG A 166 11.77 11.49 4.10
N ALA A 167 12.01 10.55 5.01
CA ALA A 167 11.00 9.88 5.85
C ALA A 167 9.74 10.75 6.05
N TRP A 168 8.69 10.38 5.31
CA TRP A 168 7.41 11.08 5.28
C TRP A 168 6.37 10.09 5.78
N SER A 169 5.64 10.48 6.82
CA SER A 169 4.73 9.61 7.56
C SER A 169 3.27 10.03 7.41
N SER A 170 2.36 9.14 7.83
CA SER A 170 0.95 9.45 8.01
C SER A 170 0.72 10.71 8.85
N TYR A 171 1.49 10.90 9.93
CA TYR A 171 1.43 12.11 10.77
C TYR A 171 1.87 13.37 10.02
N ASP A 172 2.94 13.30 9.22
CA ASP A 172 3.41 14.47 8.47
C ASP A 172 2.39 14.94 7.44
N LEU A 173 1.72 13.99 6.78
CA LEU A 173 0.61 14.27 5.87
C LEU A 173 -0.57 14.88 6.65
N ALA A 174 -0.95 14.29 7.77
CA ALA A 174 -2.04 14.81 8.61
C ALA A 174 -1.74 16.22 9.14
N LYS A 175 -0.50 16.49 9.55
CA LYS A 175 -0.05 17.81 10.02
C LYS A 175 -0.15 18.86 8.91
N GLN A 176 0.19 18.50 7.67
CA GLN A 176 0.06 19.42 6.53
C GLN A 176 -1.39 19.66 6.12
N LEU A 177 -2.25 18.64 6.22
CA LEU A 177 -3.66 18.77 5.83
C LEU A 177 -4.52 19.46 6.89
N PHE A 178 -4.28 19.18 8.17
CA PHE A 178 -5.16 19.61 9.26
C PHE A 178 -4.54 20.69 10.15
N GLY A 179 -3.21 20.84 10.13
CA GLY A 179 -2.50 21.80 10.99
C GLY A 179 -2.84 21.60 12.46
N ALA A 180 -3.19 22.70 13.14
CA ALA A 180 -3.58 22.70 14.56
C ALA A 180 -5.09 22.38 14.78
N HIS A 181 -5.84 22.10 13.73
CA HIS A 181 -7.31 21.98 13.79
C HIS A 181 -7.82 20.57 14.10
N ALA A 182 -6.93 19.57 14.19
CA ALA A 182 -7.29 18.19 14.52
C ALA A 182 -6.33 17.59 15.55
N ASP A 183 -6.83 16.63 16.34
CA ASP A 183 -5.98 15.80 17.18
C ASP A 183 -5.18 14.83 16.31
N LEU A 184 -3.87 15.08 16.23
CA LEU A 184 -2.94 14.28 15.44
C LEU A 184 -2.38 13.06 16.21
N SER A 185 -2.76 12.87 17.47
CA SER A 185 -2.24 11.78 18.32
C SER A 185 -2.52 10.38 17.78
N ARG A 186 -3.57 10.24 16.95
CA ARG A 186 -3.98 8.99 16.31
C ARG A 186 -3.20 8.65 15.05
N PHE A 187 -2.45 9.60 14.49
CA PHE A 187 -1.67 9.40 13.28
C PHE A 187 -0.27 8.90 13.62
N ARG A 188 0.20 7.92 12.86
CA ARG A 188 1.54 7.33 13.05
C ARG A 188 2.63 8.35 12.70
N ARG A 189 3.44 8.72 13.70
CA ARG A 189 4.61 9.63 13.55
C ARG A 189 5.75 9.03 12.76
N SER A 190 5.93 7.72 12.88
CA SER A 190 6.87 6.98 12.09
C SER A 190 6.11 5.87 11.38
N ASP A 191 6.08 5.94 10.06
CA ASP A 191 5.91 4.73 9.28
C ASP A 191 7.23 3.97 9.40
N ASN A 192 7.33 3.09 10.41
CA ASN A 192 8.47 2.17 10.63
C ASN A 192 8.69 1.19 9.46
N THR A 193 8.10 1.47 8.31
CA THR A 193 8.23 0.68 7.11
C THR A 193 9.25 1.33 6.17
N PRO A 194 10.35 0.64 5.89
CA PRO A 194 11.40 1.11 5.04
C PRO A 194 10.86 1.20 3.62
N ARG A 195 11.46 2.10 2.85
CA ARG A 195 11.26 2.18 1.42
C ARG A 195 12.35 1.32 0.77
N TYR A 196 11.97 0.17 0.23
CA TYR A 196 12.84 -0.45 -0.77
C TYR A 196 12.53 0.20 -2.11
N ARG A 197 13.55 0.79 -2.74
CA ARG A 197 13.50 1.26 -4.13
C ARG A 197 14.82 0.91 -4.81
N PRO A 198 14.79 0.34 -6.02
CA PRO A 198 15.95 0.27 -6.90
C PRO A 198 16.46 1.68 -7.19
N ALA A 199 17.78 1.84 -7.32
CA ALA A 199 18.36 3.11 -7.70
C ALA A 199 17.81 3.59 -9.06
N ARG A 200 17.40 4.87 -9.14
CA ARG A 200 16.82 5.45 -10.37
C ARG A 200 17.82 5.49 -11.56
N SER A 201 19.13 5.45 -11.29
CA SER A 201 20.19 5.54 -12.31
C SER A 201 21.30 4.51 -12.09
N GLU A 202 21.85 3.96 -13.18
CA GLU A 202 23.07 3.12 -13.16
C GLU A 202 24.29 3.89 -12.61
N SER A 203 24.31 5.22 -12.77
CA SER A 203 25.34 6.08 -12.18
C SER A 203 25.12 6.34 -10.68
N SER A 204 23.93 6.04 -10.17
CA SER A 204 23.55 6.11 -8.76
C SER A 204 23.64 4.73 -8.10
N ARG A 205 24.75 4.00 -8.30
CA ARG A 205 25.08 2.75 -7.58
C ARG A 205 25.19 2.92 -6.04
N HIS A 206 24.88 4.09 -5.51
CA HIS A 206 24.69 4.27 -4.09
C HIS A 206 23.36 3.67 -3.65
N LEU A 207 23.48 2.45 -3.10
CA LEU A 207 22.62 1.75 -2.15
C LEU A 207 21.10 1.87 -2.38
N ALA A 208 20.42 0.72 -2.55
CA ALA A 208 19.01 0.62 -2.18
C ALA A 208 18.84 1.10 -0.74
N GLN A 209 18.43 2.36 -0.59
CA GLN A 209 18.49 3.03 0.69
C GLN A 209 17.23 2.65 1.46
N THR A 210 17.37 1.73 2.40
CA THR A 210 16.41 1.63 3.50
C THR A 210 16.67 2.80 4.42
N GLU A 211 15.85 3.83 4.30
CA GLU A 211 15.82 4.91 5.29
C GLU A 211 15.13 4.37 6.54
N GLY A 212 15.90 4.23 7.63
CA GLY A 212 15.32 3.98 8.93
C GLY A 212 14.64 5.22 9.51
N PRO A 213 13.59 5.07 10.35
CA PRO A 213 13.15 6.11 11.28
C PRO A 213 14.34 6.74 11.97
N ARG A 214 14.34 8.07 12.01
CA ARG A 214 15.22 8.79 12.91
C ARG A 214 14.72 8.54 14.33
N ALA A 215 15.64 8.31 15.26
CA ALA A 215 15.39 8.75 16.63
C ALA A 215 15.10 10.24 16.52
N ASP A 216 13.92 10.67 16.95
CA ASP A 216 13.61 12.09 17.03
C ASP A 216 14.75 12.74 17.83
N ASP A 217 15.56 13.54 17.14
CA ASP A 217 16.60 14.38 17.73
C ASP A 217 15.87 15.56 18.40
N ASP A 218 15.01 15.23 19.36
CA ASP A 218 14.61 16.18 20.39
C ASP A 218 15.88 16.40 21.21
N GLY A 219 16.62 17.45 20.83
CA GLY A 219 17.85 17.93 21.48
C GLY A 219 17.63 18.41 22.91
N GLY A 220 17.02 17.58 23.75
CA GLY A 220 17.12 17.66 25.19
C GLY A 220 18.30 16.82 25.62
N ASP A 221 19.30 17.46 26.22
CA ASP A 221 20.28 16.84 27.11
C ASP A 221 19.51 16.13 28.25
N GLY A 222 18.97 14.96 27.95
CA GLY A 222 18.34 14.07 28.93
C GLY A 222 19.45 13.42 29.73
N MET A 223 19.76 14.00 30.88
CA MET A 223 20.59 13.37 31.91
C MET A 223 20.11 11.92 32.13
N ASP A 224 21.05 10.96 32.11
CA ASP A 224 20.81 9.57 32.50
C ASP A 224 20.22 9.56 33.92
N ILE A 225 18.91 9.37 34.03
CA ILE A 225 18.26 9.07 35.31
C ILE A 225 18.17 7.55 35.36
N ASP A 226 18.99 6.96 36.24
CA ASP A 226 18.88 5.57 36.67
C ASP A 226 17.58 5.38 37.48
N ASP A 227 16.43 5.44 36.80
CA ASP A 227 15.15 5.09 37.41
C ASP A 227 14.80 3.63 37.02
N ASP A 228 14.98 2.75 38.01
CA ASP A 228 14.45 1.38 38.07
C ASP A 228 12.90 1.41 38.06
N ASP A 229 12.29 1.77 36.93
CA ASP A 229 10.84 1.81 36.80
C ASP A 229 10.29 0.48 36.25
N ALA A 230 9.82 -0.36 37.18
CA ALA A 230 9.14 -1.62 36.93
C ALA A 230 7.72 -1.47 36.35
N GLY A 231 7.35 -0.28 35.83
CA GLY A 231 6.02 0.06 35.33
C GLY A 231 5.86 0.21 33.82
N ALA A 232 6.95 0.19 33.05
CA ALA A 232 6.86 0.38 31.59
C ALA A 232 6.20 -0.84 30.93
N GLY A 233 4.94 -0.66 30.48
CA GLY A 233 4.26 -1.61 29.58
C GLY A 233 5.16 -1.95 28.39
N PRO A 234 4.95 -3.12 27.73
CA PRO A 234 5.88 -3.65 26.76
C PRO A 234 6.22 -2.58 25.73
N VAL A 235 7.46 -2.08 25.79
CA VAL A 235 8.02 -1.16 24.80
C VAL A 235 7.91 -1.90 23.48
N ILE A 236 6.95 -1.49 22.65
CA ILE A 236 6.82 -2.01 21.29
C ILE A 236 8.03 -1.48 20.55
N GLU A 237 9.13 -2.22 20.64
CA GLU A 237 10.39 -1.91 20.00
C GLU A 237 10.10 -1.71 18.52
N SER A 238 10.11 -0.44 18.11
CA SER A 238 9.71 0.01 16.78
C SER A 238 10.75 -0.47 15.80
N TRP A 239 10.52 -1.65 15.23
CA TRP A 239 11.50 -2.25 14.35
C TRP A 239 11.65 -1.46 13.07
N VAL A 240 12.89 -1.11 12.83
CA VAL A 240 13.35 -0.41 11.65
C VAL A 240 14.11 -1.41 10.80
N PRO A 241 13.65 -1.68 9.59
CA PRO A 241 14.44 -2.49 8.66
C PRO A 241 15.71 -1.75 8.27
N SER A 242 16.82 -2.38 8.58
CA SER A 242 18.15 -1.86 8.28
C SER A 242 18.66 -2.30 6.91
N HIS A 243 17.92 -3.17 6.20
CA HIS A 243 18.38 -3.83 4.99
C HIS A 243 17.34 -3.79 3.85
N ALA A 244 17.81 -3.66 2.60
CA ALA A 244 16.96 -3.68 1.40
C ALA A 244 16.08 -4.94 1.31
N LEU A 245 16.65 -6.10 1.63
CA LEU A 245 15.92 -7.37 1.72
C LEU A 245 14.77 -7.34 2.71
N ASP A 246 14.94 -6.66 3.85
CA ASP A 246 13.87 -6.57 4.85
C ASP A 246 12.70 -5.73 4.32
N GLY A 247 13.01 -4.63 3.62
CA GLY A 247 12.01 -3.79 2.97
C GLY A 247 11.29 -4.50 1.84
N LEU A 248 12.01 -5.25 1.01
CA LEU A 248 11.44 -6.09 -0.05
C LEU A 248 10.58 -7.20 0.56
N HIS A 249 11.05 -7.88 1.60
CA HIS A 249 10.33 -8.99 2.24
C HIS A 249 8.98 -8.55 2.80
N LEU A 250 8.92 -7.39 3.46
CA LEU A 250 7.66 -6.81 3.90
C LEU A 250 6.71 -6.53 2.71
N GLN A 251 7.22 -6.01 1.59
CA GLN A 251 6.39 -5.79 0.39
C GLN A 251 5.86 -7.11 -0.17
N VAL A 252 6.68 -8.17 -0.18
CA VAL A 252 6.28 -9.52 -0.58
C VAL A 252 5.19 -10.06 0.34
N ILE A 253 5.37 -9.94 1.66
CA ILE A 253 4.36 -10.35 2.65
C ILE A 253 3.04 -9.60 2.39
N ASP A 254 3.07 -8.27 2.29
CA ASP A 254 1.89 -7.44 2.06
C ASP A 254 1.16 -7.83 0.78
N HIS A 255 1.89 -7.91 -0.33
CA HIS A 255 1.33 -8.17 -1.65
C HIS A 255 0.76 -9.59 -1.76
N PHE A 256 1.58 -10.60 -1.48
CA PHE A 256 1.18 -12.00 -1.67
C PHE A 256 0.15 -12.47 -0.65
N SER A 257 0.11 -11.91 0.57
CA SER A 257 -1.00 -12.17 1.49
C SER A 257 -2.34 -11.75 0.90
N SER A 258 -2.40 -10.57 0.28
CA SER A 258 -3.62 -10.06 -0.37
C SER A 258 -3.96 -10.88 -1.62
N VAL A 259 -2.98 -11.18 -2.47
CA VAL A 259 -3.21 -11.98 -3.69
C VAL A 259 -3.69 -13.39 -3.38
N LEU A 260 -3.05 -14.08 -2.41
CA LEU A 260 -3.47 -15.43 -1.99
C LEU A 260 -4.86 -15.43 -1.36
N LYS A 261 -5.20 -14.41 -0.58
CA LYS A 261 -6.55 -14.24 -0.05
C LYS A 261 -7.57 -14.05 -1.17
N GLN A 262 -7.29 -13.20 -2.15
CA GLN A 262 -8.17 -13.01 -3.32
C GLN A 262 -8.32 -14.28 -4.16
N LEU A 263 -7.25 -15.08 -4.31
CA LEU A 263 -7.30 -16.37 -4.97
C LEU A 263 -8.19 -17.35 -4.19
N ALA A 264 -7.97 -17.47 -2.88
CA ALA A 264 -8.78 -18.31 -2.01
C ALA A 264 -10.27 -17.92 -2.03
N ASP A 265 -10.58 -16.63 -2.06
CA ASP A 265 -11.95 -16.14 -2.13
C ASP A 265 -12.66 -16.60 -3.41
N ARG A 266 -12.00 -16.45 -4.56
CA ARG A 266 -12.54 -16.89 -5.87
C ARG A 266 -12.77 -18.39 -5.90
N VAL A 267 -11.76 -19.17 -5.51
CA VAL A 267 -11.86 -20.64 -5.45
C VAL A 267 -12.97 -21.08 -4.48
N ARG A 268 -13.17 -20.34 -3.38
CA ARG A 268 -14.27 -20.55 -2.42
C ARG A 268 -15.64 -20.29 -3.01
N HIS A 269 -15.81 -19.23 -3.78
CA HIS A 269 -17.08 -18.95 -4.46
C HIS A 269 -17.37 -19.97 -5.56
N GLU A 270 -16.38 -20.32 -6.38
CA GLU A 270 -16.51 -21.33 -7.43
C GLU A 270 -16.86 -22.72 -6.88
N ALA A 271 -16.29 -23.07 -5.71
CA ALA A 271 -16.58 -24.34 -5.04
C ALA A 271 -17.89 -24.33 -4.22
N GLY A 272 -18.60 -23.20 -4.11
CA GLY A 272 -19.80 -23.08 -3.27
C GLY A 272 -19.52 -23.08 -1.76
N ASP A 273 -18.27 -22.82 -1.35
CA ASP A 273 -17.80 -22.86 0.03
C ASP A 273 -17.98 -21.53 0.78
N ALA A 274 -18.77 -20.61 0.22
CA ALA A 274 -19.02 -19.26 0.74
C ALA A 274 -19.89 -19.21 2.02
N GLY A 275 -20.20 -20.36 2.63
CA GLY A 275 -21.02 -20.47 3.83
C GLY A 275 -20.45 -19.79 5.09
N PRO A 276 -21.29 -19.64 6.14
CA PRO A 276 -20.88 -19.07 7.42
C PRO A 276 -19.84 -19.96 8.13
N PRO A 277 -19.09 -19.42 9.10
CA PRO A 277 -18.12 -20.19 9.86
C PRO A 277 -18.76 -21.41 10.54
N ALA A 278 -18.07 -22.56 10.45
CA ALA A 278 -18.48 -23.78 11.09
C ALA A 278 -18.38 -23.65 12.63
N ARG A 279 -19.43 -24.07 13.33
CA ARG A 279 -19.47 -24.10 14.80
C ARG A 279 -18.73 -25.30 15.41
N SER A 280 -18.39 -26.30 14.61
CA SER A 280 -17.73 -27.51 15.09
C SER A 280 -16.28 -27.23 15.47
N GLN A 281 -15.89 -27.63 16.69
CA GLN A 281 -14.51 -27.54 17.17
C GLN A 281 -13.52 -28.37 16.35
N TYR A 282 -14.00 -29.44 15.71
CA TYR A 282 -13.21 -30.35 14.87
C TYR A 282 -13.09 -29.90 13.42
N ALA A 283 -13.80 -28.83 13.02
CA ALA A 283 -13.64 -28.28 11.69
C ALA A 283 -12.23 -27.68 11.54
N PRO A 284 -11.62 -27.74 10.34
CA PRO A 284 -10.35 -27.08 10.06
C PRO A 284 -10.38 -25.60 10.47
N GLU A 285 -9.22 -25.06 10.86
CA GLU A 285 -9.14 -23.70 11.42
C GLU A 285 -9.74 -22.63 10.51
N TYR A 286 -9.48 -22.71 9.20
CA TYR A 286 -10.03 -21.80 8.20
C TYR A 286 -11.57 -21.86 8.12
N ARG A 287 -12.21 -23.01 8.40
CA ARG A 287 -13.69 -23.12 8.44
C ARG A 287 -14.29 -22.52 9.70
N ARG A 288 -13.53 -22.45 10.80
CA ARG A 288 -14.02 -21.90 12.09
C ARG A 288 -13.99 -20.38 12.14
N LYS A 289 -13.25 -19.73 11.23
CA LYS A 289 -13.09 -18.28 11.14
C LYS A 289 -13.90 -17.69 9.99
N ALA A 290 -14.35 -16.45 10.16
CA ALA A 290 -14.86 -15.66 9.04
C ALA A 290 -13.74 -15.44 8.01
N PHE A 291 -14.09 -15.43 6.73
CA PHE A 291 -13.11 -15.27 5.64
C PHE A 291 -12.28 -13.98 5.74
N ALA A 292 -12.88 -12.90 6.24
CA ALA A 292 -12.19 -11.64 6.50
C ALA A 292 -11.00 -11.81 7.48
N ALA A 293 -11.06 -12.77 8.41
CA ALA A 293 -10.04 -13.05 9.40
C ALA A 293 -9.04 -14.14 8.97
N TRP A 294 -9.11 -14.62 7.72
CA TRP A 294 -8.16 -15.63 7.22
C TRP A 294 -6.75 -15.05 7.10
N THR A 295 -5.80 -15.81 7.62
CA THR A 295 -4.35 -15.60 7.48
C THR A 295 -3.83 -16.28 6.21
N VAL A 296 -2.55 -16.07 5.88
CA VAL A 296 -1.88 -16.82 4.79
C VAL A 296 -1.94 -18.32 5.04
N ARG A 297 -1.74 -18.76 6.30
CA ARG A 297 -1.84 -20.17 6.69
C ARG A 297 -3.22 -20.74 6.41
N ASP A 298 -4.28 -20.00 6.76
CA ASP A 298 -5.67 -20.41 6.48
C ASP A 298 -5.92 -20.54 4.97
N CYS A 299 -5.44 -19.56 4.18
CA CYS A 299 -5.56 -19.57 2.72
C CYS A 299 -4.83 -20.77 2.10
N MET A 300 -3.58 -21.03 2.51
CA MET A 300 -2.77 -22.14 2.02
C MET A 300 -3.39 -23.50 2.36
N THR A 301 -3.87 -23.66 3.59
CA THR A 301 -4.55 -24.89 4.03
C THR A 301 -5.80 -25.14 3.19
N TYR A 302 -6.62 -24.10 2.98
CA TYR A 302 -7.82 -24.19 2.16
C TYR A 302 -7.50 -24.54 0.71
N LEU A 303 -6.57 -23.83 0.07
CA LEU A 303 -6.17 -24.08 -1.32
C LEU A 303 -5.59 -25.51 -1.47
N GLY A 304 -4.84 -25.99 -0.49
CA GLY A 304 -4.33 -27.36 -0.43
C GLY A 304 -5.41 -28.44 -0.40
N THR A 305 -6.62 -28.13 0.11
CA THR A 305 -7.77 -29.07 0.02
C THR A 305 -8.37 -29.17 -1.37
N LYS A 306 -8.08 -28.21 -2.25
CA LYS A 306 -8.63 -28.13 -3.61
C LYS A 306 -7.66 -28.66 -4.66
N LYS A 307 -6.38 -28.33 -4.53
CA LYS A 307 -5.31 -28.81 -5.40
C LYS A 307 -4.07 -29.08 -4.55
N THR A 308 -3.32 -30.14 -4.86
CA THR A 308 -2.08 -30.47 -4.15
C THR A 308 -1.06 -29.35 -4.38
N ILE A 309 -0.59 -28.74 -3.30
CA ILE A 309 0.44 -27.70 -3.32
C ILE A 309 1.74 -28.34 -2.80
N LYS A 310 2.86 -28.10 -3.48
CA LYS A 310 4.16 -28.58 -3.01
C LYS A 310 4.55 -27.85 -1.73
N GLU A 311 5.10 -28.58 -0.77
CA GLU A 311 5.68 -27.97 0.43
C GLU A 311 7.08 -27.44 0.12
N GLY A 312 7.32 -26.16 0.41
CA GLY A 312 8.63 -25.53 0.30
C GLY A 312 9.45 -25.63 1.58
N GLN A 313 10.75 -25.39 1.45
CA GLN A 313 11.65 -25.16 2.58
C GLN A 313 12.27 -23.76 2.45
N PRO A 314 11.91 -22.79 3.31
CA PRO A 314 10.95 -22.88 4.41
C PRO A 314 9.48 -23.04 3.93
N PRO A 315 8.55 -23.44 4.82
CA PRO A 315 7.13 -23.40 4.51
C PRO A 315 6.69 -21.99 4.13
N LEU A 316 5.92 -21.86 3.05
CA LEU A 316 5.51 -20.56 2.52
C LEU A 316 4.75 -19.72 3.55
N GLN A 317 3.90 -20.35 4.39
CA GLN A 317 3.21 -19.63 5.48
C GLN A 317 4.13 -19.05 6.55
N THR A 318 5.34 -19.59 6.71
CA THR A 318 6.34 -19.09 7.66
C THR A 318 7.15 -17.95 7.03
N PHE A 319 7.48 -18.08 5.74
CA PHE A 319 8.13 -17.02 4.99
C PHE A 319 7.24 -15.76 4.93
N LEU A 320 5.95 -15.94 4.60
CA LEU A 320 4.99 -14.83 4.51
C LEU A 320 4.38 -14.39 5.86
N LEU A 321 4.91 -14.85 6.98
CA LEU A 321 4.41 -14.51 8.31
C LEU A 321 4.74 -13.05 8.65
N ARG A 322 3.86 -12.33 9.33
CA ARG A 322 4.21 -11.01 9.92
C ARG A 322 4.75 -11.14 11.34
N ARG A 323 5.56 -10.16 11.78
CA ARG A 323 6.19 -10.09 13.12
C ARG A 323 5.23 -10.33 14.30
N ASN A 324 3.97 -9.95 14.16
CA ASN A 324 2.99 -9.99 15.25
C ASN A 324 1.93 -11.10 15.09
N GLU A 325 2.07 -11.99 14.10
CA GLU A 325 1.06 -13.01 13.82
C GLU A 325 1.34 -14.33 14.56
N ASP A 326 2.58 -14.83 14.55
CA ASP A 326 2.94 -16.10 15.19
C ASP A 326 4.44 -16.17 15.51
N ARG A 327 4.86 -17.20 16.26
CA ARG A 327 6.27 -17.53 16.49
C ARG A 327 6.92 -18.00 15.20
N GLY A 328 8.18 -17.60 14.98
CA GLY A 328 8.97 -18.04 13.83
C GLY A 328 9.07 -17.02 12.69
N TRP A 329 8.57 -15.80 12.88
CA TRP A 329 8.87 -14.69 11.98
C TRP A 329 10.38 -14.44 11.88
N ARG A 330 10.83 -14.07 10.68
CA ARG A 330 12.23 -13.73 10.38
C ARG A 330 12.30 -12.51 9.48
N ARG A 331 13.41 -11.76 9.56
CA ARG A 331 13.66 -10.62 8.69
C ARG A 331 14.01 -11.12 7.28
N GLY A 332 13.90 -10.24 6.29
CA GLY A 332 14.22 -10.58 4.90
C GLY A 332 15.68 -11.00 4.71
N GLN A 333 16.59 -10.37 5.43
CA GLN A 333 18.02 -10.70 5.45
C GLN A 333 18.37 -11.98 6.21
N ASP A 334 17.50 -12.43 7.12
CA ASP A 334 17.71 -13.68 7.87
C ASP A 334 17.36 -14.91 7.00
N TRP A 335 16.75 -14.69 5.83
CA TRP A 335 16.46 -15.74 4.85
C TRP A 335 17.61 -15.87 3.84
N PRO A 336 18.19 -17.07 3.65
CA PRO A 336 19.19 -17.27 2.61
C PRO A 336 18.56 -17.10 1.22
N HIS A 337 19.36 -16.74 0.21
CA HIS A 337 18.86 -16.55 -1.16
C HIS A 337 18.08 -17.77 -1.68
N GLN A 338 18.54 -18.99 -1.39
CA GLN A 338 17.83 -20.21 -1.78
C GLN A 338 16.42 -20.31 -1.16
N ALA A 339 16.21 -19.82 0.07
CA ALA A 339 14.89 -19.82 0.69
C ALA A 339 13.92 -18.89 -0.04
N TRP A 340 14.40 -17.75 -0.54
CA TRP A 340 13.62 -16.85 -1.39
C TRP A 340 13.20 -17.55 -2.68
N LEU A 341 14.15 -18.15 -3.39
CA LEU A 341 13.89 -18.89 -4.63
C LEU A 341 12.89 -20.03 -4.41
N ASN A 342 13.08 -20.83 -3.36
CA ASN A 342 12.15 -21.91 -3.01
C ASN A 342 10.74 -21.39 -2.75
N CYS A 343 10.58 -20.23 -2.11
CA CYS A 343 9.26 -19.63 -1.87
C CYS A 343 8.62 -19.10 -3.17
N LEU A 344 9.42 -18.50 -4.07
CA LEU A 344 8.95 -18.08 -5.39
C LEU A 344 8.51 -19.27 -6.25
N ASP A 345 9.23 -20.40 -6.17
CA ASP A 345 8.88 -21.63 -6.87
C ASP A 345 7.53 -22.20 -6.36
N VAL A 346 7.33 -22.23 -5.04
CA VAL A 346 6.05 -22.66 -4.45
C VAL A 346 4.91 -21.73 -4.88
N LEU A 347 5.13 -20.42 -4.87
CA LEU A 347 4.13 -19.46 -5.36
C LEU A 347 3.84 -19.65 -6.87
N THR A 348 4.86 -20.00 -7.65
CA THR A 348 4.73 -20.31 -9.09
C THR A 348 3.93 -21.57 -9.31
N ASP A 349 4.19 -22.63 -8.54
CA ASP A 349 3.41 -23.87 -8.55
C ASP A 349 1.93 -23.59 -8.22
N ILE A 350 1.64 -22.72 -7.25
CA ILE A 350 0.27 -22.29 -6.94
C ILE A 350 -0.34 -21.53 -8.12
N ALA A 351 0.41 -20.61 -8.74
CA ALA A 351 -0.06 -19.84 -9.88
C ALA A 351 -0.42 -20.75 -11.06
N ILE A 352 0.41 -21.75 -11.35
CA ILE A 352 0.17 -22.76 -12.40
C ILE A 352 -1.02 -23.63 -12.02
N ALA A 353 -1.04 -24.17 -10.80
CA ALA A 353 -2.09 -25.08 -10.35
C ALA A 353 -3.47 -24.43 -10.44
N PHE A 354 -3.59 -23.13 -10.13
CA PHE A 354 -4.86 -22.40 -10.15
C PHE A 354 -5.06 -21.51 -11.39
N GLU A 355 -4.16 -21.57 -12.38
CA GLU A 355 -4.21 -20.74 -13.60
C GLU A 355 -4.36 -19.24 -13.29
N ASP A 356 -3.69 -18.77 -12.24
CA ASP A 356 -3.83 -17.40 -11.76
C ASP A 356 -2.83 -16.45 -12.43
N ASN A 357 -3.30 -15.74 -13.46
CA ASN A 357 -2.50 -14.78 -14.21
C ASN A 357 -1.96 -13.61 -13.36
N LEU A 358 -2.68 -13.20 -12.32
CA LEU A 358 -2.26 -12.10 -11.44
C LEU A 358 -1.05 -12.51 -10.60
N LEU A 359 -1.10 -13.70 -10.02
CA LEU A 359 -0.01 -14.29 -9.25
C LEU A 359 1.21 -14.52 -10.14
N PHE A 360 1.04 -15.12 -11.32
CA PHE A 360 2.12 -15.34 -12.28
C PHE A 360 2.81 -14.03 -12.69
N SER A 361 2.02 -13.02 -13.06
CA SER A 361 2.54 -11.71 -13.45
C SER A 361 3.27 -10.99 -12.33
N SER A 362 2.85 -11.20 -11.07
CA SER A 362 3.50 -10.59 -9.90
C SER A 362 4.81 -11.29 -9.55
N LEU A 363 4.87 -12.62 -9.71
CA LEU A 363 6.08 -13.42 -9.48
C LEU A 363 7.16 -13.10 -10.50
N HIS A 364 6.78 -12.98 -11.78
CA HIS A 364 7.71 -12.57 -12.82
C HIS A 364 8.36 -11.22 -12.48
N ASP A 365 7.60 -10.22 -12.04
CA ASP A 365 8.20 -8.93 -11.64
C ASP A 365 9.08 -9.03 -10.40
N LEU A 366 8.64 -9.82 -9.40
CA LEU A 366 9.34 -9.96 -8.14
C LEU A 366 10.70 -10.63 -8.33
N SER A 367 10.80 -11.64 -9.21
CA SER A 367 12.06 -12.37 -9.40
C SER A 367 13.19 -11.42 -9.79
N TRP A 368 12.94 -10.47 -10.70
CA TRP A 368 13.92 -9.44 -11.08
C TRP A 368 14.32 -8.56 -9.89
N GLN A 369 13.38 -8.19 -9.02
CA GLN A 369 13.67 -7.37 -7.85
C GLN A 369 14.49 -8.14 -6.81
N VAL A 370 14.20 -9.42 -6.61
CA VAL A 370 14.96 -10.30 -5.71
C VAL A 370 16.39 -10.42 -6.21
N ASP A 371 16.59 -10.74 -7.48
CA ASP A 371 17.91 -10.85 -8.10
C ASP A 371 18.69 -9.53 -8.00
N ASP A 372 18.04 -8.39 -8.30
CA ASP A 372 18.67 -7.07 -8.20
C ASP A 372 19.17 -6.80 -6.77
N VAL A 373 18.32 -7.01 -5.74
CA VAL A 373 18.70 -6.79 -4.33
C VAL A 373 19.85 -7.70 -3.89
N PHE A 374 19.81 -8.98 -4.24
CA PHE A 374 20.87 -9.92 -3.84
C PHE A 374 22.20 -9.65 -4.55
N ASN A 375 22.18 -9.03 -5.74
CA ASN A 375 23.38 -8.64 -6.47
C ASN A 375 23.95 -7.27 -6.03
N MET A 376 23.23 -6.50 -5.21
CA MET A 376 23.76 -5.25 -4.67
C MET A 376 24.92 -5.52 -3.69
N PRO A 377 25.95 -4.66 -3.65
CA PRO A 377 27.03 -4.79 -2.67
C PRO A 377 26.46 -4.56 -1.26
N MET A 378 26.20 -5.66 -0.56
CA MET A 378 25.65 -5.65 0.79
C MET A 378 26.72 -5.18 1.77
N ARG A 379 26.37 -4.24 2.66
CA ARG A 379 27.23 -3.93 3.80
C ARG A 379 27.29 -5.17 4.69
N PRO A 380 28.48 -5.58 5.18
CA PRO A 380 28.57 -6.65 6.16
C PRO A 380 27.66 -6.32 7.34
N THR A 381 26.67 -7.18 7.58
CA THR A 381 25.85 -7.10 8.78
C THR A 381 26.73 -7.59 9.93
N GLY A 382 27.23 -6.65 10.74
CA GLY A 382 27.91 -7.01 11.98
C GLY A 382 26.96 -7.83 12.85
N ILE A 383 27.37 -9.04 13.21
CA ILE A 383 26.78 -9.81 14.31
C ILE A 383 27.36 -9.28 15.62
#